data_AF-A0A089LMI3-F1
#
_entry.id   AF-A0A089LMI3-F1
#
_cell.length_a   1.000
_cell.length_b   1.000
_cell.length_c   1.000
_cell.angle_alpha   90.00
_cell.angle_beta   90.00
_cell.angle_gamma   90.00
#
_symmetry.space_group_name_H-M   'P 1'
#
loop_
_entity.id
_entity.type
_entity.pdbx_description
1 polymer ?
#
loop_
_entity_poly.entity_id
_entity_poly.type
_entity_poly.pdbx_seq_one_letter_code
_entity_poly.pdbx_strand_id
1 'polypeptide(L)'
;MNLYFGIISTIVFGLLFSDILHSILALASFMVLRKFSGGFHLPITVCSIVTGLGAALIPLFTLSHVAILLLTGLSFLIALRYAPNNYEEIYNVKFDAWSKWISLLIISSNLYLNSSILALSFMIQCLLLLPIYPRKGGEQQ
;
A
#
# COMPACT_ATOMS: atom_id res chain seq x y z
N MET A 1 -10.23 -9.51 -3.05
CA MET A 1 -9.38 -8.87 -4.08
C MET A 1 -9.36 -9.77 -5.31
N ASN A 2 -9.81 -9.31 -6.48
CA ASN A 2 -9.68 -10.08 -7.72
C ASN A 2 -8.36 -9.64 -8.40
N LEU A 3 -7.28 -10.40 -8.18
CA LEU A 3 -5.90 -10.09 -8.61
C LEU A 3 -5.84 -9.63 -10.08
N TYR A 4 -6.60 -10.31 -10.94
CA TYR A 4 -6.70 -10.05 -12.36
C TYR A 4 -7.11 -8.61 -12.69
N PHE A 5 -8.04 -8.02 -11.94
CA PHE A 5 -8.54 -6.68 -12.22
C PHE A 5 -7.51 -5.58 -11.89
N GLY A 6 -6.76 -5.76 -10.80
CA GLY A 6 -5.65 -4.85 -10.43
C GLY A 6 -4.50 -4.90 -11.43
N ILE A 7 -4.16 -6.09 -11.93
CA ILE A 7 -3.12 -6.28 -12.95
C ILE A 7 -3.56 -5.63 -14.26
N ILE A 8 -4.78 -5.90 -14.75
CA ILE A 8 -5.29 -5.32 -16.00
C ILE A 8 -5.30 -3.79 -15.93
N SER A 9 -5.81 -3.22 -14.84
CA SER A 9 -5.83 -1.76 -14.65
C SER A 9 -4.41 -1.17 -14.65
N THR A 10 -3.45 -1.82 -13.99
CA THR A 10 -2.06 -1.35 -13.93
C THR A 10 -1.36 -1.47 -15.27
N ILE A 11 -1.66 -2.50 -16.07
CA ILE A 11 -1.14 -2.64 -17.44
C ILE A 11 -1.72 -1.54 -18.34
N VAL A 12 -3.04 -1.30 -18.28
CA VAL A 12 -3.71 -0.28 -19.10
C VAL A 12 -3.18 1.12 -18.77
N PHE A 13 -3.05 1.45 -17.48
CA PHE A 13 -2.50 2.74 -17.09
C PHE A 13 -0.98 2.80 -17.33
N GLY A 14 -0.21 1.76 -17.02
CA GLY A 14 1.24 1.73 -17.26
C GLY A 14 1.63 1.87 -18.74
N LEU A 15 0.81 1.33 -19.65
CA LEU A 15 0.97 1.54 -21.10
C LEU A 15 0.71 3.00 -21.51
N LEU A 16 -0.23 3.68 -20.84
CA LEU A 16 -0.56 5.08 -21.10
C LEU A 16 0.58 6.04 -20.70
N PHE A 17 1.36 5.68 -19.69
CA PHE A 17 2.42 6.53 -19.11
C PHE A 17 3.85 6.10 -19.46
N SER A 18 4.04 5.15 -20.38
CA SER A 18 5.36 4.70 -20.89
C SER A 18 6.30 4.04 -19.85
N ASP A 19 5.82 3.73 -18.65
CA ASP A 19 6.68 3.27 -17.55
C ASP A 19 6.07 2.07 -16.79
N ILE A 20 5.84 1.00 -17.56
CA ILE A 20 5.15 -0.23 -17.11
C ILE A 20 5.90 -0.89 -15.95
N LEU A 21 7.23 -0.95 -16.00
CA LEU A 21 8.03 -1.59 -14.97
C LEU A 21 7.91 -0.88 -13.62
N HIS A 22 7.98 0.45 -13.61
CA HIS A 22 7.79 1.26 -12.41
C HIS A 22 6.36 1.16 -11.87
N SER A 23 5.36 1.09 -12.75
CA SER A 23 3.96 0.88 -12.37
C SER A 23 3.72 -0.49 -11.74
N ILE A 24 4.30 -1.55 -12.31
CA ILE A 24 4.24 -2.91 -11.74
C ILE A 24 4.94 -2.96 -10.38
N LEU A 25 6.09 -2.30 -10.25
CA LEU A 25 6.81 -2.23 -8.97
C LEU A 25 5.96 -1.54 -7.91
N ALA A 26 5.34 -0.40 -8.23
CA ALA A 26 4.44 0.31 -7.32
C ALA A 26 3.28 -0.58 -6.85
N LEU A 27 2.61 -1.27 -7.79
CA LEU A 27 1.53 -2.20 -7.50
C LEU A 27 2.00 -3.36 -6.61
N ALA A 28 3.12 -4.00 -6.96
CA ALA A 28 3.65 -5.14 -6.25
C ALA A 28 4.01 -4.75 -4.81
N SER A 29 4.70 -3.63 -4.62
CA SER A 29 5.08 -3.12 -3.30
C SER A 29 3.87 -2.76 -2.44
N PHE A 30 2.84 -2.14 -3.03
CA PHE A 30 1.56 -1.87 -2.37
C PHE A 30 0.87 -3.17 -1.92
N MET A 31 0.75 -4.15 -2.82
CA MET A 31 0.12 -5.44 -2.55
C MET A 31 0.84 -6.24 -1.47
N VAL A 32 2.18 -6.30 -1.54
CA VAL A 32 3.01 -7.00 -0.56
C VAL A 32 2.85 -6.35 0.81
N LEU A 33 2.97 -5.02 0.92
CA LEU A 33 2.78 -4.34 2.19
C LEU A 33 1.36 -4.52 2.74
N ARG A 34 0.34 -4.49 1.88
CA ARG A 34 -1.06 -4.72 2.29
C ARG A 34 -1.32 -6.12 2.83
N LYS A 35 -0.67 -7.13 2.25
CA LYS A 35 -0.80 -8.52 2.71
C LYS A 35 -0.32 -8.69 4.17
N PHE A 36 0.68 -7.93 4.59
CA PHE A 36 1.24 -8.02 5.95
C PHE A 36 0.71 -6.95 6.92
N SER A 37 0.37 -5.76 6.43
CA SER A 37 -0.13 -4.67 7.29
C SER A 37 -1.65 -4.69 7.51
N GLY A 38 -2.39 -5.29 6.57
CA GLY A 38 -3.85 -5.25 6.56
C GLY A 38 -4.38 -3.94 5.96
N GLY A 39 -5.39 -3.34 6.61
CA GLY A 39 -5.98 -2.07 6.20
C GLY A 39 -7.38 -2.19 5.60
N PHE A 40 -8.02 -1.04 5.38
CA PHE A 40 -9.43 -1.00 4.99
C PHE A 40 -9.65 -1.52 3.56
N HIS A 41 -10.57 -2.48 3.39
CA HIS A 41 -10.92 -3.00 2.08
C HIS A 41 -11.91 -2.06 1.38
N LEU A 42 -11.38 -1.12 0.61
CA LEU A 42 -12.17 -0.30 -0.30
C LEU A 42 -12.93 -1.19 -1.31
N PRO A 43 -14.12 -0.78 -1.78
CA PRO A 43 -14.85 -1.48 -2.83
C PRO A 43 -13.92 -1.72 -4.04
N ILE A 44 -14.03 -2.92 -4.64
CA ILE A 44 -13.08 -3.45 -5.63
C ILE A 44 -12.80 -2.45 -6.76
N THR A 45 -13.82 -1.74 -7.22
CA THR A 45 -13.73 -0.71 -8.27
C THR A 45 -12.87 0.48 -7.83
N VAL A 46 -13.10 1.00 -6.63
CA VAL A 46 -12.36 2.17 -6.10
C VAL A 46 -10.93 1.79 -5.79
N CYS A 47 -10.70 0.61 -5.20
CA CYS A 47 -9.35 0.14 -4.90
C CYS A 47 -8.52 0.00 -6.17
N SER A 48 -9.04 -0.64 -7.22
CA SER A 48 -8.28 -0.84 -8.45
C SER A 48 -8.05 0.45 -9.23
N ILE A 49 -8.98 1.40 -9.18
CA ILE A 49 -8.78 2.73 -9.75
C ILE A 49 -7.71 3.50 -8.97
N VAL A 50 -7.77 3.54 -7.64
CA VAL A 50 -6.80 4.25 -6.80
C VAL A 50 -5.41 3.61 -6.92
N THR A 51 -5.33 2.29 -6.91
CA THR A 51 -4.05 1.58 -7.06
C THR A 51 -3.50 1.71 -8.48
N GLY A 52 -4.34 1.61 -9.51
CA GLY A 52 -3.94 1.77 -10.91
C GLY A 52 -3.50 3.20 -11.25
N LEU A 53 -4.28 4.21 -10.85
CA LEU A 53 -3.92 5.62 -11.01
C LEU A 53 -2.72 5.99 -10.15
N GLY A 54 -2.66 5.52 -8.91
CA GLY A 54 -1.52 5.73 -8.03
C GLY A 54 -0.26 5.15 -8.65
N ALA A 55 -0.26 3.88 -9.02
CA ALA A 55 0.89 3.21 -9.65
C ALA A 55 1.32 3.88 -10.96
N ALA A 56 0.40 4.47 -11.70
CA ALA A 56 0.67 5.17 -12.95
C ALA A 56 1.15 6.61 -12.77
N LEU A 57 0.69 7.31 -11.74
CA LEU A 57 1.08 8.69 -11.42
C LEU A 57 2.37 8.76 -10.63
N ILE A 58 2.64 7.77 -9.77
CA ILE A 58 3.83 7.70 -8.90
C ILE A 58 5.16 7.87 -9.68
N PRO A 59 5.38 7.21 -10.84
CA PRO A 59 6.61 7.36 -11.61
C PRO A 59 6.81 8.76 -12.20
N LEU A 60 5.74 9.55 -12.39
CA LEU A 60 5.84 10.91 -12.90
C LEU A 60 6.37 11.90 -11.86
N PHE A 61 6.36 11.54 -10.57
CA PHE A 61 6.86 12.39 -9.49
C PHE A 61 8.27 11.95 -9.07
N THR A 62 9.27 12.74 -9.46
CA THR A 62 10.62 12.63 -8.91
C THR A 62 10.67 13.36 -7.57
N LEU A 63 10.76 12.60 -6.47
CA LEU A 63 10.88 13.17 -5.14
C LEU A 63 12.34 13.43 -4.81
N SER A 64 12.60 14.51 -4.06
CA SER A 64 13.92 14.76 -3.50
C SER A 64 14.24 13.72 -2.42
N HIS A 65 15.52 13.45 -2.19
CA HIS A 65 15.98 12.49 -1.17
C HIS A 65 15.37 12.78 0.22
N VAL A 66 15.23 14.06 0.58
CA VAL A 66 14.59 14.47 1.84
C VAL A 66 13.12 14.08 1.87
N ALA A 67 12.38 14.29 0.76
CA ALA A 67 10.97 13.92 0.68
C ALA A 67 10.78 12.39 0.72
N ILE A 68 11.65 11.61 0.07
CA ILE A 68 11.64 10.14 0.13
C ILE A 68 11.81 9.67 1.58
N LEU A 69 12.77 10.25 2.30
CA LEU A 69 13.05 9.92 3.70
C LEU A 69 11.86 10.27 4.60
N LEU A 70 11.28 11.47 4.43
CA LEU A 70 10.13 11.92 5.21
C LEU A 70 8.90 11.04 4.98
N LEU A 71 8.58 10.72 3.72
CA LEU A 71 7.45 9.86 3.36
C LEU A 71 7.63 8.44 3.90
N THR A 72 8.84 7.88 3.76
CA THR A 72 9.16 6.54 4.27
C THR A 72 9.10 6.51 5.80
N GLY A 73 9.66 7.53 6.47
CA GLY A 73 9.62 7.66 7.92
C GLY A 73 8.19 7.80 8.45
N LEU A 74 7.36 8.62 7.80
CA LEU A 74 5.96 8.78 8.19
C LEU A 74 5.17 7.48 7.94
N SER A 75 5.40 6.79 6.83
CA SER A 75 4.82 5.46 6.56
C SER A 75 5.20 4.45 7.64
N PHE A 76 6.47 4.45 8.06
CA PHE A 76 6.97 3.60 9.13
C PHE A 76 6.25 3.89 10.45
N LEU A 77 6.09 5.16 10.83
CA LEU A 77 5.39 5.54 12.06
C LEU A 77 3.91 5.13 12.04
N ILE A 78 3.24 5.31 10.90
CA ILE A 78 1.84 4.89 10.73
C ILE A 78 1.74 3.37 10.84
N ALA A 79 2.57 2.60 10.13
CA ALA A 79 2.59 1.15 10.22
C ALA A 79 2.95 0.66 11.63
N LEU A 80 3.88 1.33 12.33
CA LEU A 80 4.26 0.99 13.70
C LEU A 80 3.09 1.16 14.68
N ARG A 81 2.26 2.19 14.47
CA ARG A 81 1.14 2.51 15.36
C ARG A 81 -0.12 1.70 15.02
N TYR A 82 -0.41 1.52 13.74
CA TYR A 82 -1.70 1.02 13.27
C TYR A 82 -1.64 -0.39 12.68
N ALA A 83 -0.47 -0.97 12.37
CA ALA A 83 -0.39 -2.35 11.91
C ALA A 83 -0.19 -3.37 13.06
N PRO A 84 -0.72 -4.60 12.94
CA PRO A 84 -1.65 -5.05 11.90
C PRO A 84 -3.08 -4.52 12.17
N ASN A 85 -3.77 -4.02 11.14
CA ASN A 85 -5.16 -3.59 11.26
C ASN A 85 -6.07 -4.55 10.48
N ASN A 86 -6.58 -5.57 11.18
CA ASN A 86 -7.49 -6.56 10.62
C ASN A 86 -8.93 -5.99 10.65
N TYR A 87 -9.35 -5.36 9.56
CA TYR A 87 -10.72 -4.86 9.38
C TYR A 87 -11.74 -5.96 9.00
N GLU A 88 -11.28 -7.14 8.61
CA GLU A 88 -12.12 -8.30 8.24
C GLU A 88 -11.86 -9.45 9.23
N GLU A 89 -12.91 -9.98 9.87
CA GLU A 89 -12.86 -11.12 10.80
C GLU A 89 -12.36 -12.42 10.12
N ILE A 90 -12.36 -12.46 8.78
CA ILE A 90 -12.03 -13.65 7.98
C ILE A 90 -10.52 -13.93 7.99
N TYR A 91 -9.66 -12.93 8.24
CA TYR A 91 -8.21 -13.11 8.35
C TYR A 91 -7.77 -13.38 9.79
N ASN A 92 -8.35 -14.42 10.40
CA ASN A 92 -7.88 -14.97 11.68
C ASN A 92 -6.62 -15.84 11.46
N VAL A 93 -5.57 -15.25 10.91
CA VAL A 93 -4.28 -15.92 10.71
C VAL A 93 -3.40 -15.68 11.94
N LYS A 94 -3.04 -16.77 12.64
CA LYS A 94 -2.10 -16.89 13.77
C LYS A 94 -0.72 -16.19 13.61
N PHE A 95 -0.46 -15.50 12.50
CA PHE A 95 0.76 -14.74 12.20
C PHE A 95 0.71 -13.27 12.66
N ASP A 96 -0.27 -12.92 13.49
CA ASP A 96 -0.56 -11.54 13.90
C ASP A 96 0.64 -10.83 14.56
N ALA A 97 1.48 -11.57 15.31
CA ALA A 97 2.66 -10.99 15.95
C ALA A 97 3.82 -10.63 14.99
N TRP A 98 4.04 -11.42 13.94
CA TRP A 98 5.18 -11.24 13.01
C TRP A 98 4.85 -10.30 11.84
N SER A 99 3.57 -10.20 11.47
CA SER A 99 3.14 -9.41 10.32
C SER A 99 3.45 -7.92 10.47
N LYS A 100 3.44 -7.41 11.72
CA LYS A 100 3.92 -6.06 12.06
C LYS A 100 5.39 -5.87 11.72
N TRP A 101 6.26 -6.77 12.20
CA TRP A 101 7.69 -6.69 11.98
C TRP A 101 8.05 -6.81 10.50
N ILE A 102 7.36 -7.69 9.76
CA ILE A 102 7.53 -7.82 8.31
C ILE A 102 7.14 -6.51 7.60
N SER A 103 6.02 -5.90 7.97
CA SER A 103 5.59 -4.61 7.40
C SER A 103 6.61 -3.50 7.66
N LEU A 104 7.14 -3.42 8.89
CA LEU A 104 8.19 -2.46 9.23
C LEU A 104 9.48 -2.72 8.45
N LEU A 105 9.88 -3.98 8.28
CA LEU A 105 11.06 -4.36 7.51
C LEU A 105 10.90 -3.97 6.04
N ILE A 106 9.72 -4.21 5.45
CA ILE A 106 9.40 -3.80 4.08
C ILE A 106 9.52 -2.29 3.93
N ILE A 107 8.95 -1.50 4.84
CA ILE A 107 9.03 -0.03 4.76
C ILE A 107 10.48 0.44 4.94
N SER A 108 11.20 -0.12 5.91
CA SER A 108 12.61 0.20 6.17
C SER A 108 13.52 -0.14 5.00
N SER A 109 13.19 -1.16 4.19
CA SER A 109 13.97 -1.47 2.97
C SER A 109 14.07 -0.28 2.02
N ASN A 110 13.06 0.61 2.00
CA ASN A 110 13.11 1.81 1.17
C ASN A 110 14.06 2.89 1.70
N LEU A 111 14.46 2.86 2.97
CA LEU A 111 15.52 3.75 3.47
C LEU A 111 16.87 3.39 2.85
N TYR A 112 17.09 2.12 2.53
CA TYR A 112 18.29 1.64 1.84
C TYR A 112 18.19 1.82 0.31
N LEU A 113 17.03 1.48 -0.27
CA LEU A 113 16.81 1.55 -1.72
C LEU A 113 16.58 2.97 -2.24
N ASN A 114 16.12 3.88 -1.39
CA ASN A 114 15.87 5.29 -1.70
C ASN A 114 14.99 5.52 -2.95
N SER A 115 13.93 4.72 -3.08
CA SER A 115 13.05 4.79 -4.25
C SER A 115 11.85 5.67 -3.98
N SER A 116 11.65 6.68 -4.84
CA SER A 116 10.44 7.53 -4.86
C SER A 116 9.17 6.69 -5.03
N ILE A 117 9.26 5.64 -5.85
CA ILE A 117 8.13 4.76 -6.19
C ILE A 117 7.67 3.99 -4.96
N LEU A 118 8.62 3.40 -4.23
CA LEU A 118 8.34 2.65 -3.01
C LEU A 118 7.82 3.57 -1.90
N ALA A 119 8.41 4.77 -1.73
CA ALA A 119 7.99 5.73 -0.72
C ALA A 119 6.51 6.11 -0.87
N LEU A 120 6.09 6.44 -2.09
CA LEU A 120 4.70 6.80 -2.36
C LEU A 120 3.76 5.59 -2.23
N SER A 121 4.17 4.43 -2.73
CA SER A 121 3.36 3.20 -2.64
C SER A 121 3.10 2.80 -1.19
N PHE A 122 4.13 2.88 -0.35
CA PHE A 122 4.03 2.58 1.08
C PHE A 122 3.18 3.63 1.82
N MET A 123 3.33 4.91 1.47
CA MET A 123 2.52 5.98 2.06
C MET A 123 1.02 5.77 1.79
N ILE A 124 0.65 5.53 0.52
CA ILE A 124 -0.75 5.30 0.14
C ILE A 124 -1.30 4.10 0.91
N GLN A 125 -0.55 3.00 0.97
CA GLN A 125 -0.97 1.81 1.73
C GLN A 125 -1.11 2.10 3.24
N CYS A 126 -0.20 2.89 3.82
CA CYS A 126 -0.28 3.25 5.23
C CYS A 126 -1.47 4.17 5.51
N LEU A 127 -1.85 5.04 4.58
CA LEU A 127 -3.03 5.89 4.72
C LEU A 127 -4.31 5.04 4.87
N LEU A 128 -4.39 3.89 4.18
CA LEU A 128 -5.48 2.93 4.30
C LEU A 128 -5.52 2.18 5.65
N LEU A 129 -4.45 2.26 6.47
CA LEU A 129 -4.43 1.72 7.83
C LEU A 129 -5.10 2.66 8.85
N LEU A 130 -5.20 3.96 8.55
CA LEU A 130 -5.72 4.95 9.50
C LEU A 130 -7.17 4.63 9.91
N PRO A 131 -7.54 4.84 11.19
CA PRO A 131 -8.86 4.53 11.74
C PRO A 131 -9.95 5.51 11.31
N ILE A 132 -9.76 6.22 10.20
CA ILE A 132 -10.70 7.19 9.63
C ILE A 132 -11.82 6.52 8.81
N TYR A 133 -11.65 5.25 8.45
CA TYR A 133 -12.60 4.52 7.63
C TYR A 133 -13.58 3.70 8.50
N PRO A 134 -14.88 3.68 8.16
CA PRO A 134 -15.89 2.97 8.95
C PRO A 134 -15.60 1.47 8.97
N ARG A 135 -15.44 0.89 10.17
CA ARG A 135 -15.25 -0.55 10.32
C ARG A 135 -16.51 -1.27 9.82
N LYS A 136 -16.35 -2.17 8.86
CA LYS A 136 -17.45 -2.95 8.26
C LYS A 136 -18.03 -4.02 9.20
N GLY A 137 -17.57 -4.09 10.46
CA GLY A 137 -18.06 -4.98 11.51
C GLY A 137 -18.83 -4.27 12.63
N GLY A 138 -19.41 -3.10 12.35
CA GLY A 138 -20.19 -2.31 13.31
C GLY A 138 -21.71 -2.49 13.24
N GLU A 139 -22.23 -3.46 12.48
CA GLU A 139 -23.68 -3.79 12.46
C GLU A 139 -24.05 -4.82 13.54
N GLN A 140 -23.63 -4.59 14.79
CA GLN A 140 -24.31 -5.13 15.97
C GLN A 140 -24.26 -4.12 17.11
N GLN A 141 -25.13 -3.10 17.05
CA GLN A 141 -25.82 -2.56 18.20
C GLN A 141 -27.24 -2.17 17.80
#